data_AF-A0A0F5ISA2-F1
#
_entry.id   AF-A0A0F5ISA2-F1
#
_cell.length_a   1.000
_cell.length_b   1.000
_cell.length_c   1.000
_cell.angle_alpha   90.00
_cell.angle_beta   90.00
_cell.angle_gamma   90.00
#
_symmetry.space_group_name_H-M   'P 1'
#
loop_
_entity.id
_entity.type
_entity.pdbx_description
1 polymer ?
#
loop_
_entity_poly.entity_id
_entity_poly.type
_entity_poly.pdbx_seq_one_letter_code
_entity_poly.pdbx_strand_id
1 'polypeptide(L)'
;MNMEKKENSQGRGLKLYETFTVEREVNFSTGANCYLSRLEGGLILLDEDVIKPESGLMGAPGKKVFVFKAVFPGMAAYQLAHTHVSESDILYEQVLPVEIKEDNVDRLTAGGWSDQHDLSPEEVVVFRKAMEGLCGVMYEPLSVATQIVEGVNYRYICKSTTVTNPPRESHAMVYIHQALPCYGGEVMITKIVPFLND
;
A
#
# COMPACT_ATOMS: atom_id res chain seq x y z
N MET A 1 -15.27 23.69 -17.55
CA MET A 1 -15.17 23.01 -16.24
C MET A 1 -15.18 21.52 -16.55
N ASN A 2 -13.99 20.96 -16.79
CA ASN A 2 -13.85 19.60 -17.30
C ASN A 2 -13.98 18.63 -16.14
N MET A 3 -15.09 17.90 -16.10
CA MET A 3 -15.24 16.70 -15.29
C MET A 3 -14.35 15.62 -15.91
N GLU A 4 -13.20 15.37 -15.28
CA GLU A 4 -12.43 14.16 -15.54
C GLU A 4 -13.30 12.96 -15.17
N LYS A 5 -13.72 12.23 -16.19
CA LYS A 5 -14.25 10.87 -16.03
C LYS A 5 -13.15 10.05 -15.37
N LYS A 6 -13.34 9.66 -14.10
CA LYS A 6 -12.52 8.63 -13.44
C LYS A 6 -12.66 7.35 -14.27
N GLU A 7 -11.62 7.06 -15.05
CA GLU A 7 -11.60 5.90 -15.94
C GLU A 7 -11.67 4.61 -15.12
N ASN A 8 -12.64 3.80 -15.55
CA ASN A 8 -12.94 2.45 -15.14
C ASN A 8 -11.71 1.57 -15.42
N SER A 9 -10.97 1.13 -14.40
CA SER A 9 -9.76 0.32 -14.56
C SER A 9 -10.05 -1.15 -14.88
N GLN A 10 -10.88 -1.39 -15.90
CA GLN A 10 -10.99 -2.72 -16.52
C GLN A 10 -9.78 -2.93 -17.43
N GLY A 11 -8.88 -3.85 -17.04
CA GLY A 11 -7.79 -4.33 -17.90
C GLY A 11 -6.53 -3.45 -17.98
N ARG A 12 -6.31 -2.54 -17.03
CA ARG A 12 -5.08 -1.73 -16.99
C ARG A 12 -3.93 -2.54 -16.37
N GLY A 13 -2.79 -2.60 -17.06
CA GLY A 13 -1.54 -3.08 -16.45
C GLY A 13 -1.08 -2.08 -15.38
N LEU A 14 -0.77 -2.57 -14.18
CA LEU A 14 -0.27 -1.78 -13.06
C LEU A 14 1.24 -1.87 -12.96
N LYS A 15 1.88 -0.80 -12.48
CA LYS A 15 3.27 -0.83 -12.05
C LYS A 15 3.38 -1.41 -10.64
N LEU A 16 4.50 -2.05 -10.33
CA LEU A 16 4.79 -2.51 -8.97
C LEU A 16 4.70 -1.33 -7.98
N TYR A 17 4.04 -1.53 -6.84
CA TYR A 17 3.72 -0.52 -5.82
C TYR A 17 2.70 0.55 -6.21
N GLU A 18 2.14 0.52 -7.43
CA GLU A 18 1.01 1.37 -7.82
C GLU A 18 -0.22 1.06 -6.97
N THR A 19 -0.91 2.12 -6.56
CA THR A 19 -2.20 2.03 -5.86
C THR A 19 -3.31 2.43 -6.81
N PHE A 20 -4.41 1.68 -6.81
CA PHE A 20 -5.59 2.02 -7.59
C PHE A 20 -6.85 1.84 -6.75
N THR A 21 -7.91 2.53 -7.16
CA THR A 21 -9.17 2.58 -6.43
C THR A 21 -10.29 2.07 -7.31
N VAL A 22 -11.14 1.21 -6.74
CA VAL A 22 -12.36 0.71 -7.38
C VAL A 22 -13.55 1.21 -6.60
N GLU A 23 -14.46 1.90 -7.29
CA GLU A 23 -15.71 2.41 -6.71
C GLU A 23 -16.90 1.59 -7.25
N ARG A 24 -17.88 1.32 -6.38
CA ARG A 24 -19.19 0.74 -6.75
C ARG A 24 -20.31 1.55 -6.12
N GLU A 25 -21.31 1.89 -6.92
CA GLU A 25 -22.53 2.51 -6.40
C GLU A 25 -23.37 1.46 -5.66
N VAL A 26 -23.78 1.80 -4.45
CA VAL A 26 -24.52 0.90 -3.56
C VAL A 26 -25.60 1.69 -2.83
N ASN A 27 -26.83 1.18 -2.85
CA ASN A 27 -27.90 1.75 -2.05
C ASN A 27 -27.95 1.10 -0.66
N PHE A 28 -27.11 1.60 0.26
CA PHE A 28 -27.02 1.06 1.61
C PHE A 28 -28.35 1.09 2.38
N SER A 29 -29.24 2.04 2.06
CA SER A 29 -30.53 2.19 2.75
C SER A 29 -31.54 1.09 2.43
N THR A 30 -31.39 0.40 1.29
CA THR A 30 -32.24 -0.74 0.93
C THR A 30 -31.68 -2.06 1.45
N GLY A 31 -30.50 -2.05 2.08
CA GLY A 31 -29.79 -3.25 2.50
C GLY A 31 -28.91 -3.85 1.39
N ALA A 32 -28.68 -3.14 0.29
CA ALA A 32 -27.68 -3.53 -0.69
C ALA A 32 -26.27 -3.26 -0.15
N ASN A 33 -25.32 -4.17 -0.43
CA ASN A 33 -23.92 -3.98 -0.11
C ASN A 33 -23.01 -4.62 -1.16
N CYS A 34 -21.75 -4.17 -1.21
CA CYS A 34 -20.72 -4.72 -2.08
C CYS A 34 -19.46 -5.01 -1.25
N TYR A 35 -18.82 -6.14 -1.51
CA TYR A 35 -17.63 -6.59 -0.79
C TYR A 35 -16.64 -7.28 -1.73
N LEU A 36 -15.39 -7.35 -1.30
CA LEU A 36 -14.35 -8.11 -1.98
C LEU A 36 -14.56 -9.61 -1.75
N SER A 37 -14.84 -10.36 -2.81
CA SER A 37 -15.07 -11.80 -2.74
C SER A 37 -13.83 -12.63 -3.10
N ARG A 38 -12.89 -12.04 -3.85
CA ARG A 38 -11.65 -12.70 -4.29
C ARG A 38 -10.55 -11.68 -4.44
N LEU A 39 -9.36 -12.03 -3.97
CA LEU A 39 -8.11 -11.31 -4.21
C LEU A 39 -7.00 -12.33 -4.42
N GLU A 40 -6.36 -12.28 -5.58
CA GLU A 40 -5.36 -13.26 -6.02
C GLU A 40 -4.10 -12.56 -6.55
N GLY A 41 -2.97 -13.25 -6.46
CA GLY A 41 -1.69 -12.79 -6.99
C GLY A 41 -1.08 -11.64 -6.18
N GLY A 42 -0.45 -10.69 -6.87
CA GLY A 42 0.33 -9.62 -6.25
C GLY A 42 -0.45 -8.40 -5.77
N LEU A 43 -1.75 -8.52 -5.49
CA LEU A 43 -2.57 -7.42 -4.98
C LEU A 43 -2.84 -7.56 -3.49
N ILE A 44 -2.83 -6.42 -2.79
CA ILE A 44 -3.34 -6.30 -1.42
C ILE A 44 -4.45 -5.25 -1.38
N LEU A 45 -5.49 -5.49 -0.56
CA LEU A 45 -6.47 -4.46 -0.19
C LEU A 45 -5.86 -3.61 0.93
N LEU A 46 -5.68 -2.32 0.68
CA LEU A 46 -5.19 -1.36 1.68
C LEU A 46 -6.32 -0.80 2.53
N ASP A 47 -7.45 -0.50 1.90
CA ASP A 47 -8.55 0.19 2.56
C ASP A 47 -9.89 -0.11 1.88
N GLU A 48 -10.95 -0.06 2.68
CA GLU A 48 -12.33 -0.22 2.26
C GLU A 48 -13.19 0.84 2.95
N ASP A 49 -13.76 1.76 2.18
CA ASP A 49 -14.52 2.90 2.72
C ASP A 49 -15.90 3.03 2.07
N VAL A 50 -16.77 3.82 2.69
CA VAL A 50 -18.10 4.16 2.23
C VAL A 50 -18.25 5.67 2.11
N ILE A 51 -18.35 6.15 0.86
CA ILE A 51 -18.70 7.54 0.59
C ILE A 51 -20.22 7.66 0.59
N LYS A 52 -20.76 8.39 1.56
CA LYS A 52 -22.20 8.71 1.64
C LYS A 52 -22.57 9.74 0.57
N PRO A 53 -23.80 9.69 0.03
CA PRO A 53 -24.27 10.68 -0.95
C PRO A 53 -24.28 12.09 -0.33
N GLU A 54 -23.90 13.11 -1.12
CA GLU A 54 -23.89 14.51 -0.67
C GLU A 54 -25.30 15.04 -0.37
N SER A 55 -26.32 14.51 -1.04
CA SER A 55 -27.71 14.88 -0.80
C SER A 55 -28.23 14.21 0.48
N GLY A 56 -28.72 14.98 1.44
CA GLY A 56 -29.49 14.48 2.61
C GLY A 56 -30.84 13.83 2.26
N LEU A 57 -31.06 13.48 0.98
CA LEU A 57 -32.20 12.74 0.49
C LEU A 57 -32.08 11.28 0.93
N MET A 58 -33.06 10.81 1.70
CA MET A 58 -33.12 9.40 2.09
C MET A 58 -33.27 8.53 0.84
N GLY A 59 -32.44 7.50 0.72
CA GLY A 59 -32.48 6.55 -0.41
C GLY A 59 -31.50 6.82 -1.55
N ALA A 60 -30.72 7.90 -1.52
CA ALA A 60 -29.69 8.13 -2.52
C ALA A 60 -28.58 7.06 -2.45
N PRO A 61 -28.06 6.56 -3.59
CA PRO A 61 -26.98 5.60 -3.59
C PRO A 61 -25.70 6.24 -3.05
N GLY A 62 -25.01 5.55 -2.14
CA GLY A 62 -23.64 5.87 -1.77
C GLY A 62 -22.65 5.13 -2.66
N LYS A 63 -21.37 5.24 -2.34
CA LYS A 63 -20.31 4.48 -3.01
C LYS A 63 -19.54 3.63 -2.01
N LYS A 64 -19.31 2.39 -2.39
CA LYS A 64 -18.32 1.53 -1.77
C LYS A 64 -16.99 1.72 -2.49
N VAL A 65 -15.91 1.93 -1.73
CA VAL A 65 -14.59 2.23 -2.26
C VAL A 65 -13.61 1.17 -1.77
N PHE A 66 -12.84 0.60 -2.70
CA PHE A 66 -11.80 -0.37 -2.41
C PHE A 66 -10.47 0.19 -2.93
N VAL A 67 -9.47 0.28 -2.06
CA VAL A 67 -8.13 0.76 -2.41
C VAL A 67 -7.19 -0.43 -2.44
N PHE A 68 -6.60 -0.70 -3.59
CA PHE A 68 -5.69 -1.81 -3.79
C PHE A 68 -4.28 -1.33 -4.05
N LYS A 69 -3.28 -2.13 -3.65
CA LYS A 69 -1.88 -1.90 -3.99
C LYS A 69 -1.26 -3.13 -4.63
N ALA A 70 -0.54 -2.91 -5.73
CA ALA A 70 0.30 -3.92 -6.35
C ALA A 70 1.59 -4.09 -5.55
N VAL A 71 1.90 -5.29 -5.07
CA VAL A 71 3.08 -5.57 -4.23
C VAL A 71 3.97 -6.67 -4.77
N PHE A 72 3.47 -7.51 -5.67
CA PHE A 72 4.28 -8.49 -6.40
C PHE A 72 4.00 -8.42 -7.90
N PRO A 73 5.04 -8.53 -8.76
CA PRO A 73 4.83 -8.58 -10.20
C PRO A 73 4.17 -9.89 -10.63
N GLY A 74 3.50 -9.87 -11.78
CA GLY A 74 2.80 -11.01 -12.36
C GLY A 74 1.30 -10.79 -12.52
N MET A 75 0.60 -11.86 -12.88
CA MET A 75 -0.85 -11.82 -13.04
C MET A 75 -1.53 -11.88 -11.68
N ALA A 76 -2.40 -10.92 -11.44
CA ALA A 76 -3.26 -10.82 -10.28
C ALA A 76 -4.72 -10.73 -10.72
N ALA A 77 -5.64 -10.91 -9.77
CA ALA A 77 -7.06 -10.73 -10.05
C ALA A 77 -7.81 -10.32 -8.78
N TYR A 78 -8.90 -9.59 -8.98
CA TYR A 78 -9.86 -9.33 -7.91
C TYR A 78 -11.29 -9.59 -8.41
N GLN A 79 -12.20 -9.86 -7.48
CA GLN A 79 -13.62 -10.01 -7.76
C GLN A 79 -14.41 -9.37 -6.64
N LEU A 80 -15.44 -8.61 -7.01
CA LEU A 80 -16.40 -8.06 -6.08
C LEU A 80 -17.69 -8.87 -6.13
N ALA A 81 -18.44 -8.85 -5.04
CA ALA A 81 -19.76 -9.46 -4.96
C ALA A 81 -20.75 -8.49 -4.31
N HIS A 82 -21.99 -8.56 -4.78
CA HIS A 82 -23.11 -7.79 -4.27
C HIS A 82 -24.02 -8.69 -3.45
N THR A 83 -24.48 -8.18 -2.32
CA THR A 83 -25.51 -8.80 -1.48
C THR A 83 -26.65 -7.84 -1.25
N HIS A 84 -27.79 -8.41 -0.90
CA HIS A 84 -28.94 -7.65 -0.43
C HIS A 84 -29.47 -8.30 0.86
N VAL A 85 -29.75 -7.52 1.89
CA VAL A 85 -30.19 -8.05 3.21
C VAL A 85 -31.46 -8.91 3.13
N SER A 86 -32.33 -8.67 2.13
CA SER A 86 -33.55 -9.45 1.93
C SER A 86 -33.36 -10.71 1.07
N GLU A 87 -32.18 -10.92 0.48
CA GLU A 87 -31.90 -12.03 -0.43
C GLU A 87 -30.74 -12.86 0.14
N SER A 88 -30.88 -14.18 0.10
CA SER A 88 -29.81 -15.09 0.52
C SER A 88 -28.74 -15.29 -0.56
N ASP A 89 -29.03 -14.85 -1.78
CA ASP A 89 -28.16 -15.06 -2.94
C ASP A 89 -27.10 -13.96 -3.04
N ILE A 90 -25.92 -14.37 -3.48
CA ILE A 90 -24.76 -13.50 -3.70
C ILE A 90 -24.58 -13.32 -5.20
N LEU A 91 -24.55 -12.07 -5.67
CA LEU A 91 -24.29 -11.74 -7.07
C LEU A 91 -22.82 -11.41 -7.26
N TYR A 92 -22.07 -12.33 -7.86
CA TYR A 92 -20.65 -12.14 -8.14
C TYR A 92 -20.45 -11.32 -9.42
N GLU A 93 -19.58 -10.31 -9.37
CA GLU A 93 -19.07 -9.65 -10.56
C GLU A 93 -18.13 -10.57 -11.33
N GLN A 94 -17.78 -10.19 -12.56
CA GLN A 94 -16.72 -10.85 -13.31
C GLN A 94 -15.38 -10.72 -12.56
N VAL A 95 -14.57 -11.79 -12.56
CA VAL A 95 -13.19 -11.73 -12.08
C VAL A 95 -12.39 -10.79 -12.99
N LEU A 96 -11.83 -9.72 -12.43
CA LEU A 96 -11.08 -8.71 -13.15
C LEU A 96 -9.58 -9.01 -13.03
N PRO A 97 -8.93 -9.44 -14.14
CA PRO A 97 -7.50 -9.66 -14.15
C PRO A 97 -6.74 -8.33 -14.15
N VAL A 98 -5.57 -8.34 -13.53
CA VAL A 98 -4.67 -7.22 -13.40
C VAL A 98 -3.25 -7.71 -13.67
N GLU A 99 -2.62 -7.19 -14.71
CA GLU A 99 -1.22 -7.48 -15.00
C GLU A 99 -0.33 -6.51 -14.23
N ILE A 100 0.45 -6.99 -13.25
CA ILE A 100 1.40 -6.17 -12.52
C ILE A 100 2.77 -6.30 -13.20
N LYS A 101 3.20 -5.23 -13.84
CA LYS A 101 4.50 -5.11 -14.48
C LYS A 101 5.50 -4.61 -13.47
N GLU A 102 6.67 -5.23 -13.45
CA GLU A 102 7.85 -4.60 -12.85
C GLU A 102 8.06 -3.26 -13.54
N ASP A 103 8.15 -2.20 -12.73
CA ASP A 103 8.45 -0.88 -13.26
C ASP A 103 9.96 -0.76 -13.49
N ASN A 104 10.44 -1.42 -14.55
CA ASN A 104 11.85 -1.42 -14.94
C ASN A 104 12.35 -0.05 -15.45
N VAL A 105 11.48 0.97 -15.51
CA VAL A 105 11.83 2.32 -16.01
C VAL A 105 12.47 3.19 -14.92
N ASP A 106 12.16 2.94 -13.64
CA ASP A 106 12.78 3.63 -12.50
C ASP A 106 14.14 3.01 -12.12
N ARG A 107 14.46 1.79 -12.57
CA ARG A 107 15.75 1.12 -12.30
C ARG A 107 16.97 1.84 -12.88
N LEU A 108 16.77 2.75 -13.85
CA LEU A 108 17.83 3.39 -14.64
C LEU A 108 17.77 4.93 -14.66
N THR A 109 16.78 5.54 -14.01
CA THR A 109 16.66 7.00 -13.88
C THR A 109 17.11 7.47 -12.50
N ALA A 110 17.86 8.57 -12.45
CA ALA A 110 18.19 9.21 -11.18
C ALA A 110 16.90 9.52 -10.41
N GLY A 111 16.78 9.02 -9.18
CA GLY A 111 15.58 9.15 -8.36
C GLY A 111 14.59 7.98 -8.41
N GLY A 112 14.87 6.85 -9.05
CA GLY A 112 14.05 5.64 -8.93
C GLY A 112 14.42 4.75 -7.73
N TRP A 113 13.47 3.97 -7.20
CA TRP A 113 13.72 2.99 -6.15
C TRP A 113 14.22 1.65 -6.73
N SER A 114 15.17 1.03 -6.06
CA SER A 114 15.61 -0.34 -6.34
C SER A 114 14.56 -1.36 -5.91
N ASP A 115 14.73 -2.60 -6.39
CA ASP A 115 14.03 -3.74 -5.84
C ASP A 115 14.40 -3.95 -4.37
N GLN A 116 13.47 -4.54 -3.64
CA GLN A 116 13.72 -4.96 -2.27
C GLN A 116 14.69 -6.14 -2.27
N HIS A 117 15.78 -6.02 -1.52
CA HIS A 117 16.82 -7.04 -1.44
C HIS A 117 17.32 -7.23 0.00
N ASP A 118 18.11 -8.29 0.19
CA ASP A 118 18.74 -8.59 1.46
C ASP A 118 19.75 -7.50 1.82
N LEU A 119 19.87 -7.20 3.12
CA LEU A 119 20.73 -6.14 3.59
C LEU A 119 22.21 -6.47 3.37
N SER A 120 22.94 -5.56 2.74
CA SER A 120 24.40 -5.56 2.77
C SER A 120 24.93 -5.09 4.14
N PRO A 121 26.19 -5.43 4.50
CA PRO A 121 26.80 -4.97 5.75
C PRO A 121 26.80 -3.44 5.90
N GLU A 122 26.94 -2.70 4.80
CA GLU A 122 26.94 -1.24 4.80
C GLU A 122 25.55 -0.68 5.16
N GLU A 123 24.50 -1.26 4.60
CA GLU A 123 23.12 -0.86 4.86
C GLU A 123 22.68 -1.18 6.29
N VAL A 124 23.22 -2.25 6.90
CA VAL A 124 23.02 -2.54 8.32
C VAL A 124 23.64 -1.44 9.19
N VAL A 125 24.82 -0.92 8.81
CA VAL A 125 25.48 0.16 9.54
C VAL A 125 24.69 1.46 9.44
N VAL A 126 24.21 1.81 8.24
CA VAL A 126 23.35 2.99 8.03
C VAL A 126 22.08 2.87 8.87
N PHE A 127 21.42 1.71 8.83
CA PHE A 127 20.22 1.45 9.63
C PHE A 127 20.48 1.62 11.13
N ARG A 128 21.54 1.00 11.65
CA ARG A 128 21.89 1.09 13.07
C ARG A 128 22.14 2.54 13.48
N LYS A 129 22.91 3.28 12.69
CA LYS A 129 23.20 4.71 12.93
C LYS A 129 21.93 5.54 12.95
N ALA A 130 20.97 5.26 12.06
CA ALA A 130 19.69 5.96 12.03
C ALA A 130 18.82 5.65 13.26
N MET A 131 18.87 4.40 13.75
CA MET A 131 18.09 3.93 14.89
C MET A 131 18.70 4.28 16.25
N GLU A 132 19.95 4.75 16.28
CA GLU A 132 20.58 5.23 17.50
C GLU A 132 19.76 6.36 18.13
N GLY A 133 19.26 6.12 19.35
CA GLY A 133 18.43 7.07 20.09
C GLY A 133 16.92 6.90 19.92
N LEU A 134 16.44 6.01 19.04
CA LEU A 134 15.03 5.66 18.97
C LEU A 134 14.66 4.70 20.12
N CYS A 135 13.62 5.03 20.90
CA CYS A 135 13.17 4.22 22.04
C CYS A 135 11.65 3.94 21.97
N GLY A 136 11.21 2.85 22.60
CA GLY A 136 9.80 2.47 22.71
C GLY A 136 9.33 1.38 21.73
N VAL A 137 9.98 1.25 20.57
CA VAL A 137 9.75 0.17 19.61
C VAL A 137 11.10 -0.31 19.08
N MET A 138 11.33 -1.62 19.11
CA MET A 138 12.50 -2.23 18.52
C MET A 138 12.22 -2.59 17.06
N TYR A 139 13.09 -2.18 16.15
CA TYR A 139 12.96 -2.48 14.72
C TYR A 139 14.11 -3.37 14.26
N GLU A 140 13.77 -4.53 13.72
CA GLU A 140 14.71 -5.47 13.11
C GLU A 140 14.53 -5.42 11.59
N PRO A 141 15.53 -4.99 10.81
CA PRO A 141 15.40 -4.88 9.37
C PRO A 141 15.45 -6.26 8.71
N LEU A 142 14.48 -6.52 7.83
CA LEU A 142 14.35 -7.77 7.09
C LEU A 142 14.86 -7.62 5.65
N SER A 143 14.57 -6.48 5.01
CA SER A 143 15.00 -6.19 3.64
C SER A 143 15.04 -4.68 3.39
N VAL A 144 15.73 -4.25 2.34
CA VAL A 144 15.93 -2.85 1.99
C VAL A 144 15.73 -2.59 0.50
N ALA A 145 15.21 -1.40 0.18
CA ALA A 145 15.28 -0.81 -1.15
C ALA A 145 15.97 0.55 -1.06
N THR A 146 16.69 0.95 -2.10
CA THR A 146 17.47 2.18 -2.13
C THR A 146 17.05 3.08 -3.29
N GLN A 147 17.25 4.39 -3.15
CA GLN A 147 16.97 5.37 -4.20
C GLN A 147 18.06 6.43 -4.16
N ILE A 148 18.72 6.65 -5.31
CA ILE A 148 19.80 7.62 -5.45
C ILE A 148 19.21 8.99 -5.78
N VAL A 149 19.47 9.98 -4.91
CA VAL A 149 19.01 11.38 -5.02
C VAL A 149 20.19 12.33 -4.76
N GLU A 150 20.00 13.44 -4.03
CA GLU A 150 21.06 14.24 -3.40
C GLU A 150 21.66 13.53 -2.16
N GLY A 151 22.00 12.26 -2.32
CA GLY A 151 22.28 11.32 -1.23
C GLY A 151 21.65 9.97 -1.54
N VAL A 152 21.36 9.18 -0.51
CA VAL A 152 20.70 7.89 -0.65
C VAL A 152 19.50 7.83 0.28
N ASN A 153 18.33 7.57 -0.30
CA ASN A 153 17.15 7.19 0.45
C ASN A 153 17.11 5.68 0.60
N TYR A 154 16.78 5.20 1.79
CA TYR A 154 16.61 3.80 2.12
C TYR A 154 15.19 3.56 2.61
N ARG A 155 14.62 2.43 2.21
CA ARG A 155 13.29 1.96 2.63
C ARG A 155 13.39 0.54 3.16
N TYR A 156 13.44 0.44 4.48
CA TYR A 156 13.56 -0.83 5.18
C TYR A 156 12.18 -1.39 5.51
N ILE A 157 11.98 -2.68 5.24
CA ILE A 157 10.89 -3.44 5.84
C ILE A 157 11.44 -4.02 7.14
N CYS A 158 10.79 -3.69 8.25
CA CYS A 158 11.23 -4.09 9.57
C CYS A 158 10.16 -4.91 10.28
N LYS A 159 10.59 -5.91 11.04
CA LYS A 159 9.81 -6.46 12.14
C LYS A 159 9.87 -5.45 13.29
N SER A 160 8.71 -5.02 13.79
CA SER A 160 8.60 -4.07 14.89
C SER A 160 8.08 -4.77 16.15
N THR A 161 8.80 -4.64 17.26
CA THR A 161 8.42 -5.20 18.56
C THR A 161 8.28 -4.07 19.57
N THR A 162 7.05 -3.87 20.06
CA THR A 162 6.76 -2.84 21.07
C THR A 162 7.23 -3.29 22.45
N VAL A 163 7.68 -2.34 23.28
CA VAL A 163 8.13 -2.61 24.65
C VAL A 163 6.98 -2.66 25.67
N THR A 164 5.73 -2.80 25.22
CA THR A 164 4.55 -2.93 26.08
C THR A 164 4.53 -4.29 26.78
N ASN A 165 3.73 -4.43 27.84
CA ASN A 165 3.45 -5.73 28.45
C ASN A 165 1.96 -6.09 28.24
N PRO A 166 1.63 -7.10 27.41
CA PRO A 166 2.53 -7.97 26.65
C PRO A 166 3.17 -7.24 25.44
N PRO A 167 4.35 -7.68 24.96
CA PRO A 167 4.94 -7.16 23.74
C PRO A 167 4.05 -7.46 22.55
N ARG A 168 3.84 -6.47 21.69
CA ARG A 168 3.15 -6.65 20.39
C ARG A 168 4.17 -6.63 19.27
N GLU A 169 4.14 -7.67 18.44
CA GLU A 169 4.89 -7.75 17.19
C GLU A 169 4.02 -7.29 16.02
N SER A 170 4.62 -6.54 15.10
CA SER A 170 4.01 -6.12 13.85
C SER A 170 5.11 -5.91 12.80
N HIS A 171 4.74 -5.37 11.63
CA HIS A 171 5.69 -4.92 10.64
C HIS A 171 5.60 -3.40 10.50
N ALA A 172 6.71 -2.77 10.13
CA ALA A 172 6.74 -1.37 9.78
C ALA A 172 7.70 -1.12 8.63
N MET A 173 7.45 -0.05 7.87
CA MET A 173 8.36 0.46 6.87
C MET A 173 9.07 1.69 7.42
N VAL A 174 10.40 1.63 7.46
CA VAL A 174 11.25 2.72 7.95
C VAL A 174 11.95 3.36 6.77
N TYR A 175 11.81 4.67 6.66
CA TYR A 175 12.45 5.50 5.64
C TYR A 175 13.61 6.24 6.29
N ILE A 176 14.80 6.09 5.72
CA ILE A 176 16.04 6.71 6.17
C ILE A 176 16.64 7.49 5.01
N HIS A 177 17.19 8.66 5.28
CA HIS A 177 17.97 9.43 4.32
C HIS A 177 19.41 9.54 4.81
N GLN A 178 20.35 9.29 3.91
CA GLN A 178 21.77 9.56 4.10
C GLN A 178 22.22 10.65 3.14
N ALA A 179 22.70 11.77 3.69
CA ALA A 179 23.26 12.87 2.91
C ALA A 179 24.58 12.45 2.23
N LEU A 180 24.97 13.18 1.18
CA LEU A 180 26.27 12.94 0.53
C LEU A 180 27.44 13.17 1.51
N PRO A 181 28.58 12.45 1.33
CA PRO A 181 29.76 12.64 2.18
C PRO A 181 30.29 14.07 2.21
N CYS A 182 30.17 14.82 1.10
CA CYS A 182 30.58 16.22 1.03
C CYS A 182 29.72 17.16 1.89
N TYR A 183 28.53 16.74 2.30
CA TYR A 183 27.64 17.43 3.24
C TYR A 183 27.68 16.81 4.66
N GLY A 184 28.69 15.99 4.97
CA GLY A 184 28.89 15.40 6.30
C GLY A 184 28.35 13.98 6.48
N GLY A 185 27.61 13.43 5.50
CA GLY A 185 27.15 12.03 5.54
C GLY A 185 26.20 11.73 6.71
N GLU A 186 25.42 12.72 7.13
CA GLU A 186 24.43 12.57 8.19
C GLU A 186 23.34 11.58 7.77
N VAL A 187 22.91 10.77 8.73
CA VAL A 187 21.90 9.73 8.54
C VAL A 187 20.74 10.05 9.46
N MET A 188 19.53 10.14 8.90
CA MET A 188 18.33 10.49 9.66
C MET A 188 17.13 9.67 9.23
N ILE A 189 16.28 9.30 10.19
CA ILE A 189 14.97 8.72 9.91
C ILE A 189 14.07 9.84 9.41
N THR A 190 13.48 9.66 8.22
CA THR A 190 12.57 10.64 7.62
C THR A 190 11.12 10.29 7.91
N LYS A 191 10.78 8.99 7.95
CA LYS A 191 9.41 8.53 8.17
C LYS A 191 9.40 7.10 8.71
N ILE A 192 8.46 6.79 9.59
CA ILE A 192 8.13 5.41 9.98
C ILE A 192 6.64 5.21 9.68
N VAL A 193 6.32 4.15 8.94
CA VAL A 193 4.94 3.76 8.61
C VAL A 193 4.69 2.39 9.21
N PRO A 194 3.95 2.28 10.33
CA PRO A 194 3.52 0.98 10.82
C PRO A 194 2.51 0.35 9.85
N PHE A 195 2.59 -0.96 9.66
CA PHE A 195 1.60 -1.72 8.88
C PHE A 195 0.40 -2.15 9.75
N LEU A 196 0.04 -1.38 10.77
CA LEU A 196 -0.92 -1.82 11.77
C LEU A 196 -2.29 -2.11 11.14
N ASN A 197 -2.65 -3.40 11.22
CA ASN A 197 -4.01 -3.88 11.41
C ASN A 197 -4.44 -3.44 12.83
N ASP A 198 -5.14 -2.32 12.93
CA ASP A 198 -5.97 -2.01 14.10
C ASP A 198 -7.43 -2.34 13.77
#